data_AF-D4D701-F1
#
_entry.id   AF-D4D701-F1
#
_cell.length_a   1.000
_cell.length_b   1.000
_cell.length_c   1.000
_cell.angle_alpha   90.00
_cell.angle_beta   90.00
_cell.angle_gamma   90.00
#
_symmetry.space_group_name_H-M   'P 1'
#
loop_
_entity.id
_entity.type
_entity.pdbx_description
1 polymer ?
#
loop_
_entity_poly.entity_id
_entity_poly.type
_entity_poly.pdbx_seq_one_letter_code
_entity_poly.pdbx_strand_id
1 'polypeptide(L)'
;MVKKKSSRGKSESEKNGQKTEQNRKLNTTITRVVRGIAAMAHCEAASKPILQCLRQAYRGRLAASQLRLDRSFSSTAAISTSAETEAAASKESFYKAIDPELVSSPRLERRLIRAGKFPVGSRRRRAALQGSPNYPFEQLPFQCFQEARKVLQEDREEKLQQIEKERARLARLREADPATVGGEAQHQTRIKSMEKHLEKLKILADINDPLVKKRFEDGMGDMSKPIYRHLANQKWREYRRLILIQRLTQMKVIPDVLPHIDPIVDVQLFFGKKQIQPGVFVDSRVSMVPPSLNIQSFDKGEKLVTIAVVDPDIPNLESDSFDNKAIFLAVNVPISPTSTSVSLEGLSESQVILPWTAPYSLKGSPYHRISIFVMEQKDQKPLDRNVVAEKANRDSRLRSLETRHQLKPLGATLFRTQWDDNMASVMEELGIEGADLELKRKRVEPLPYKRRNPASFR
;
A
#
# COMPACT_ATOMS: atom_id res chain seq x y z
N MET A 1 -43.17 79.41 1.73
CA MET A 1 -44.33 78.64 2.23
C MET A 1 -43.91 77.19 2.48
N VAL A 2 -44.11 76.71 3.72
CA VAL A 2 -44.31 75.30 4.16
C VAL A 2 -43.11 74.31 4.25
N LYS A 3 -43.01 73.71 5.45
CA LYS A 3 -42.11 72.66 6.00
C LYS A 3 -42.13 71.30 5.28
N LYS A 4 -41.04 70.52 5.37
CA LYS A 4 -41.07 69.09 5.77
C LYS A 4 -39.72 68.51 6.24
N LYS A 5 -39.83 67.63 7.26
CA LYS A 5 -38.86 66.88 8.10
C LYS A 5 -37.98 65.89 7.30
N SER A 6 -36.70 65.66 7.62
CA SER A 6 -36.14 64.75 8.66
C SER A 6 -36.61 63.27 8.57
N SER A 7 -35.77 62.38 8.02
CA SER A 7 -35.58 60.97 8.46
C SER A 7 -34.67 60.15 7.51
N ARG A 8 -33.34 60.28 7.62
CA ARG A 8 -32.39 59.30 7.04
C ARG A 8 -31.14 59.23 7.93
N GLY A 9 -31.23 58.44 9.00
CA GLY A 9 -30.12 58.27 9.95
C GLY A 9 -30.28 57.12 10.95
N LYS A 10 -31.31 56.27 10.83
CA LYS A 10 -31.55 55.16 11.78
C LYS A 10 -31.31 53.75 11.23
N SER A 11 -31.05 53.58 9.93
CA SER A 11 -30.91 52.25 9.32
C SER A 11 -29.48 51.70 9.27
N GLU A 12 -28.45 52.51 9.52
CA GLU A 12 -27.05 52.06 9.52
C GLU A 12 -26.52 51.72 10.92
N SER A 13 -27.06 52.34 11.97
CA SER A 13 -26.71 52.03 13.37
C SER A 13 -27.25 50.66 13.82
N GLU A 14 -28.43 50.25 13.36
CA GLU A 14 -29.03 48.97 13.74
C GLU A 14 -28.34 47.76 13.06
N LYS A 15 -27.83 47.93 11.83
CA LYS A 15 -27.09 46.86 11.12
C LYS A 15 -25.69 46.62 11.69
N ASN A 16 -25.03 47.65 12.21
CA ASN A 16 -23.74 47.52 12.90
C ASN A 16 -23.87 46.93 14.31
N GLY A 17 -24.99 47.20 15.00
CA GLY A 17 -25.33 46.54 16.27
C GLY A 17 -25.55 45.02 16.12
N GLN A 18 -26.24 44.59 15.06
CA GLN A 18 -26.51 43.17 14.82
C GLN A 18 -25.25 42.37 14.44
N LYS A 19 -24.31 42.96 13.69
CA LYS A 19 -23.01 42.32 13.36
C LYS A 19 -22.10 42.18 14.58
N THR A 20 -22.09 43.17 15.48
CA THR A 20 -21.28 43.11 16.70
C THR A 20 -21.85 42.10 17.71
N GLU A 21 -23.17 41.93 17.76
CA GLU A 21 -23.82 40.93 18.60
C GLU A 21 -23.68 39.50 18.06
N GLN A 22 -23.70 39.30 16.73
CA GLN A 22 -23.42 38.01 16.10
C GLN A 22 -21.96 37.57 16.30
N ASN A 23 -21.00 38.51 16.21
CA ASN A 23 -19.59 38.22 16.49
C ASN A 23 -19.32 37.92 17.97
N ARG A 24 -20.06 38.54 18.91
CA ARG A 24 -20.02 38.17 20.34
C ARG A 24 -20.57 36.76 20.58
N LYS A 25 -21.68 36.39 19.92
CA LYS A 25 -22.29 35.05 20.03
C LYS A 25 -21.39 33.95 19.44
N LEU A 26 -20.68 34.23 18.33
CA LEU A 26 -19.69 33.32 17.74
C LEU A 26 -18.46 33.13 18.65
N ASN A 27 -17.93 34.21 19.23
CA ASN A 27 -16.79 34.12 20.15
C ASN A 27 -17.14 33.39 21.45
N THR A 28 -18.35 33.56 22.00
CA THR A 28 -18.81 32.77 23.16
C THR A 28 -18.97 31.28 22.84
N THR A 29 -19.34 30.94 21.60
CA THR A 29 -19.51 29.55 21.15
C THR A 29 -18.14 28.88 20.95
N ILE A 30 -17.16 29.61 20.42
CA ILE A 30 -15.77 29.13 20.29
C ILE A 30 -15.13 28.92 21.67
N THR A 31 -15.35 29.81 22.65
CA THR A 31 -14.87 29.59 24.03
C THR A 31 -15.56 28.44 24.75
N ARG A 32 -16.79 28.05 24.36
CA ARG A 32 -17.51 26.90 24.92
C ARG A 32 -17.04 25.58 24.30
N VAL A 33 -16.64 25.58 23.02
CA VAL A 33 -16.04 24.42 22.34
C VAL A 33 -14.61 24.18 22.82
N VAL A 34 -13.82 25.24 23.06
CA VAL A 34 -12.45 25.12 23.61
C VAL A 34 -12.45 24.68 25.09
N ARG A 35 -13.48 25.04 25.88
CA ARG A 35 -13.69 24.46 27.23
C ARG A 35 -14.23 23.01 27.21
N GLY A 36 -14.84 22.56 26.12
CA GLY A 36 -15.29 21.17 25.93
C GLY A 36 -14.17 20.20 25.54
N ILE A 37 -13.08 20.70 24.95
CA ILE A 37 -11.92 19.88 24.54
C ILE A 37 -10.94 19.62 25.70
N ALA A 38 -11.02 20.39 26.79
CA ALA A 38 -10.24 20.17 28.01
C ALA A 38 -10.82 19.08 28.94
N ALA A 39 -11.97 18.47 28.61
CA ALA A 39 -12.63 17.45 29.44
C ALA A 39 -12.30 15.98 29.07
N MET A 40 -11.37 15.74 28.14
CA MET A 40 -10.89 14.39 27.77
C MET A 40 -9.47 14.09 28.29
N ALA A 41 -9.11 14.64 29.46
CA ALA A 41 -7.85 14.36 30.15
C ALA A 41 -8.06 13.73 31.55
N HIS A 42 -9.27 13.23 31.85
CA HIS A 42 -9.62 12.69 33.18
C HIS A 42 -10.04 11.20 33.19
N CYS A 43 -9.67 10.42 32.18
CA CYS A 43 -9.83 8.96 32.22
C CYS A 43 -8.67 8.23 32.94
N GLU A 44 -7.57 8.91 33.27
CA GLU A 44 -6.46 8.31 34.04
C GLU A 44 -6.72 8.26 35.56
N ALA A 45 -7.69 9.03 36.06
CA ALA A 45 -8.02 9.06 37.49
C ALA A 45 -8.95 7.91 37.94
N ALA A 46 -9.68 7.28 37.02
CA ALA A 46 -10.64 6.21 37.31
C ALA A 46 -10.02 4.81 37.46
N SER A 47 -8.72 4.64 37.15
CA SER A 47 -8.04 3.32 37.21
C SER A 47 -7.40 3.01 38.57
N LYS A 48 -7.22 4.02 39.44
CA LYS A 48 -6.56 3.87 40.75
C LYS A 48 -7.35 3.02 41.77
N PRO A 49 -8.69 3.13 41.92
CA PRO A 49 -9.42 2.28 42.87
C PRO A 49 -9.54 0.83 42.39
N ILE A 50 -9.60 0.58 41.08
CA ILE A 50 -9.71 -0.77 40.49
C ILE A 50 -8.40 -1.57 40.66
N LEU A 51 -7.24 -0.90 40.52
CA LEU A 51 -5.93 -1.50 40.78
C LEU A 51 -5.67 -1.78 42.28
N GLN A 52 -6.39 -1.09 43.18
CA GLN A 52 -6.28 -1.30 44.62
C GLN A 52 -7.05 -2.55 45.07
N CYS A 53 -8.23 -2.83 44.46
CA CYS A 53 -8.98 -4.06 44.68
C CYS A 53 -8.25 -5.32 44.18
N LEU A 54 -7.55 -5.23 43.04
CA LEU A 54 -6.77 -6.37 42.51
C LEU A 54 -5.50 -6.68 43.32
N ARG A 55 -4.92 -5.70 44.03
CA ARG A 55 -3.77 -5.92 44.92
C ARG A 55 -4.13 -6.52 46.27
N GLN A 56 -5.37 -6.34 46.75
CA GLN A 56 -5.86 -6.96 47.99
C GLN A 56 -6.25 -8.44 47.80
N ALA A 57 -6.70 -8.84 46.61
CA ALA A 57 -7.04 -10.23 46.31
C ALA A 57 -5.85 -11.21 46.32
N TYR A 58 -4.61 -10.71 46.17
CA TYR A 58 -3.39 -11.54 46.14
C TYR A 58 -2.59 -11.57 47.45
N ARG A 59 -3.02 -10.87 48.50
CA ARG A 59 -2.29 -10.82 49.79
C ARG A 59 -2.88 -11.66 50.92
N GLY A 60 -3.99 -12.36 50.69
CA GLY A 60 -4.62 -13.22 51.69
C GLY A 60 -4.77 -14.65 51.20
N ARG A 61 -3.69 -15.44 51.26
CA ARG A 61 -3.69 -16.92 51.42
C ARG A 61 -2.28 -17.49 51.27
N LEU A 62 -1.44 -17.28 52.28
CA LEU A 62 -0.31 -18.17 52.58
C LEU A 62 -0.17 -18.26 54.11
N ALA A 63 -0.82 -19.26 54.71
CA ALA A 63 -0.40 -19.89 55.95
C ALA A 63 -1.20 -21.19 56.17
N ALA A 64 -0.47 -22.30 56.33
CA ALA A 64 -0.91 -23.66 56.70
C ALA A 64 -1.77 -24.41 55.66
N SER A 65 -1.52 -25.65 55.29
CA SER A 65 -0.92 -26.76 56.02
C SER A 65 -0.22 -27.74 55.09
N GLN A 66 0.86 -28.33 55.60
CA GLN A 66 1.51 -29.52 55.06
C GLN A 66 0.54 -30.69 55.15
N LEU A 67 0.29 -31.39 54.04
CA LEU A 67 -0.04 -32.82 54.08
C LEU A 67 0.63 -33.50 52.88
N ARG A 68 1.65 -34.29 53.21
CA ARG A 68 2.19 -35.33 52.34
C ARG A 68 1.13 -36.43 52.21
N LEU A 69 0.86 -36.84 50.98
CA LEU A 69 0.28 -38.15 50.69
C LEU A 69 1.03 -38.74 49.51
N ASP A 70 2.03 -39.57 49.85
CA ASP A 70 2.54 -40.58 48.96
C ASP A 70 1.43 -41.58 48.65
N ARG A 71 1.22 -41.87 47.36
CA ARG A 71 0.84 -43.21 46.91
C ARG A 71 1.30 -43.42 45.47
N SER A 72 2.29 -44.30 45.37
CA SER A 72 2.72 -45.07 44.20
C SER A 72 1.57 -45.90 43.62
N PHE A 73 1.50 -46.09 42.29
CA PHE A 73 1.43 -47.41 41.63
C PHE A 73 1.49 -47.30 40.09
N SER A 74 2.27 -48.23 39.49
CA SER A 74 2.35 -48.67 38.08
C SER A 74 3.01 -47.71 37.08
N SER A 75 4.27 -47.86 36.64
CA SER A 75 5.03 -48.97 36.03
C SER A 75 4.60 -49.35 34.59
N THR A 76 5.06 -48.57 33.61
CA THR A 76 5.50 -49.08 32.31
C THR A 76 6.74 -48.29 31.86
N ALA A 77 7.75 -49.03 31.41
CA ALA A 77 9.08 -48.52 31.08
C ALA A 77 9.06 -47.76 29.75
N ALA A 78 9.46 -46.48 29.79
CA ALA A 78 9.85 -45.76 28.59
C ALA A 78 11.34 -45.99 28.35
N ILE A 79 11.63 -46.60 27.20
CA ILE A 79 12.97 -46.78 26.63
C ILE A 79 13.59 -45.40 26.45
N SER A 80 14.61 -45.11 27.25
CA SER A 80 15.51 -43.98 27.03
C SER A 80 16.43 -44.33 25.86
N THR A 81 16.17 -43.74 24.69
CA THR A 81 17.22 -43.58 23.69
C THR A 81 18.22 -42.57 24.23
N SER A 82 19.43 -43.05 24.49
CA SER A 82 20.61 -42.30 24.85
C SER A 82 20.89 -41.22 23.80
N ALA A 83 20.50 -39.98 24.10
CA ALA A 83 21.14 -38.81 23.52
C ALA A 83 22.41 -38.56 24.33
N GLU A 84 23.53 -38.70 23.63
CA GLU A 84 24.87 -38.47 24.14
C GLU A 84 24.96 -37.11 24.85
N THR A 85 25.47 -37.16 26.07
CA THR A 85 25.83 -36.01 26.89
C THR A 85 27.03 -35.30 26.27
N GLU A 86 26.78 -34.32 25.41
CA GLU A 86 27.79 -33.29 25.13
C GLU A 86 27.92 -32.37 26.36
N ALA A 87 29.16 -32.21 26.79
CA ALA A 87 29.56 -31.52 28.01
C ALA A 87 29.02 -30.08 28.06
N ALA A 88 28.36 -29.75 29.18
CA ALA A 88 27.90 -28.42 29.49
C ALA A 88 29.09 -27.46 29.68
N ALA A 89 29.45 -26.73 28.62
CA ALA A 89 30.31 -25.57 28.72
C ALA A 89 29.71 -24.57 29.72
N SER A 90 30.55 -24.03 30.60
CA SER A 90 30.20 -23.06 31.64
C SER A 90 29.41 -21.89 31.05
N LYS A 91 28.11 -21.78 31.35
CA LYS A 91 27.25 -20.68 30.89
C LYS A 91 27.79 -19.37 31.46
N GLU A 92 28.43 -18.55 30.61
CA GLU A 92 28.78 -17.18 30.97
C GLU A 92 27.52 -16.44 31.45
N SER A 93 27.68 -15.57 32.46
CA SER A 93 26.55 -14.79 32.97
C SER A 93 25.89 -14.01 31.83
N PHE A 94 24.55 -14.04 31.73
CA PHE A 94 23.73 -13.35 30.71
C PHE A 94 24.07 -11.86 30.49
N TYR A 95 24.69 -11.22 31.48
CA TYR A 95 25.12 -9.82 31.44
C TYR A 95 26.49 -9.59 30.77
N LYS A 96 27.30 -10.66 30.62
CA LYS A 96 28.61 -10.66 29.94
C LYS A 96 28.47 -11.03 28.46
N ALA A 97 27.78 -12.13 28.16
CA ALA A 97 27.40 -12.52 26.80
C ALA A 97 25.91 -12.21 26.58
N ILE A 98 25.64 -11.10 25.91
CA ILE A 98 24.28 -10.60 25.72
C ILE A 98 23.66 -11.26 24.47
N ASP A 99 22.70 -12.16 24.67
CA ASP A 99 22.02 -12.85 23.57
C ASP A 99 20.96 -11.96 22.89
N PRO A 100 21.05 -11.72 21.56
CA PRO A 100 20.14 -10.82 20.85
C PRO A 100 18.68 -11.31 20.86
N GLU A 101 18.45 -12.60 21.07
CA GLU A 101 17.11 -13.22 21.10
C GLU A 101 16.41 -13.14 22.46
N LEU A 102 17.15 -12.90 23.54
CA LEU A 102 16.62 -12.97 24.90
C LEU A 102 16.67 -11.63 25.62
N VAL A 103 17.46 -10.66 25.16
CA VAL A 103 17.50 -9.32 25.77
C VAL A 103 16.10 -8.72 25.81
N SER A 104 15.60 -8.35 26.98
CA SER A 104 14.31 -7.67 27.14
C SER A 104 14.45 -6.25 27.72
N SER A 105 15.55 -5.97 28.43
CA SER A 105 15.72 -4.69 29.13
C SER A 105 16.27 -3.57 28.22
N PRO A 106 15.70 -2.35 28.26
CA PRO A 106 16.13 -1.24 27.40
C PRO A 106 17.60 -0.81 27.59
N ARG A 107 18.20 -1.10 28.75
CA ARG A 107 19.61 -0.82 29.02
C ARG A 107 20.52 -1.82 28.30
N LEU A 108 20.17 -3.11 28.34
CA LEU A 108 20.93 -4.15 27.65
C LEU A 108 20.79 -4.06 26.13
N GLU A 109 19.62 -3.66 25.61
CA GLU A 109 19.43 -3.39 24.18
C GLU A 109 20.39 -2.31 23.67
N ARG A 110 20.50 -1.19 24.40
CA ARG A 110 21.41 -0.10 24.05
C ARG A 110 22.87 -0.55 24.06
N ARG A 111 23.23 -1.48 24.95
CA ARG A 111 24.57 -2.08 24.98
C ARG A 111 24.79 -3.03 23.80
N LEU A 112 23.78 -3.85 23.46
CA LEU A 112 23.79 -4.76 22.31
C LEU A 112 23.95 -4.00 20.98
N ILE A 113 23.15 -2.93 20.79
CA ILE A 113 23.22 -2.05 19.61
C ILE A 113 24.59 -1.37 19.51
N ARG A 114 25.14 -0.91 20.64
CA ARG A 114 26.52 -0.36 20.68
C ARG A 114 27.58 -1.38 20.30
N ALA A 115 27.35 -2.67 20.56
CA ALA A 115 28.21 -3.77 20.12
C ALA A 115 27.96 -4.18 18.66
N GLY A 116 27.14 -3.44 17.90
CA GLY A 116 26.84 -3.71 16.49
C GLY A 116 25.85 -4.84 16.24
N LYS A 117 25.29 -5.45 17.28
CA LYS A 117 24.25 -6.49 17.16
C LYS A 117 22.87 -5.86 17.38
N PHE A 118 21.88 -6.23 16.59
CA PHE A 118 20.50 -5.76 16.75
C PHE A 118 19.63 -6.83 17.45
N PRO A 119 18.71 -6.42 18.35
CA PRO A 119 17.84 -7.37 19.01
C PRO A 119 16.82 -7.98 18.03
N VAL A 120 16.53 -9.27 18.20
CA VAL A 120 15.63 -10.00 17.29
C VAL A 120 14.18 -9.87 17.75
N GLY A 121 13.36 -9.22 16.92
CA GLY A 121 11.93 -9.06 17.14
C GLY A 121 11.55 -8.15 18.31
N SER A 122 10.27 -8.21 18.70
CA SER A 122 9.72 -7.32 19.73
C SER A 122 10.24 -7.65 21.14
N ARG A 123 10.26 -6.65 22.03
CA ARG A 123 10.58 -6.87 23.47
C ARG A 123 9.69 -7.91 24.12
N ARG A 124 8.40 -7.93 23.76
CA ARG A 124 7.42 -8.91 24.24
C ARG A 124 7.82 -10.34 23.87
N ARG A 125 8.25 -10.57 22.62
CA ARG A 125 8.74 -11.88 22.18
C ARG A 125 9.92 -12.34 23.02
N ARG A 126 10.91 -11.46 23.20
CA ARG A 126 12.14 -11.77 23.94
C ARG A 126 11.87 -12.05 25.42
N ALA A 127 11.01 -11.26 26.06
CA ALA A 127 10.57 -11.51 27.44
C ALA A 127 9.79 -12.82 27.58
N ALA A 128 8.93 -13.16 26.62
CA ALA A 128 8.22 -14.44 26.63
C ALA A 128 9.20 -15.61 26.53
N LEU A 129 10.17 -15.56 25.61
CA LEU A 129 11.19 -16.61 25.45
C LEU A 129 12.05 -16.83 26.70
N GLN A 130 12.27 -15.81 27.52
CA GLN A 130 12.97 -15.96 28.80
C GLN A 130 12.17 -16.77 29.83
N GLY A 131 10.83 -16.64 29.82
CA GLY A 131 9.95 -17.22 30.84
C GLY A 131 9.16 -18.45 30.39
N SER A 132 9.10 -18.72 29.09
CA SER A 132 8.33 -19.84 28.53
C SER A 132 9.20 -21.04 28.23
N PRO A 133 8.72 -22.28 28.44
CA PRO A 133 9.34 -23.46 27.83
C PRO A 133 9.25 -23.32 26.29
N ASN A 134 10.39 -23.48 25.60
CA ASN A 134 10.55 -23.27 24.16
C ASN A 134 9.86 -24.36 23.30
N TYR A 135 8.55 -24.57 23.47
CA TYR A 135 7.77 -25.47 22.63
C TYR A 135 7.46 -24.84 21.27
N PRO A 136 7.51 -25.62 20.17
CA PRO A 136 6.98 -25.20 18.88
C PRO A 136 5.51 -24.77 19.01
N PHE A 137 5.11 -23.73 18.28
CA PHE A 137 3.75 -23.18 18.32
C PHE A 137 2.67 -24.25 18.05
N GLU A 138 2.98 -25.20 17.17
CA GLU A 138 2.06 -26.27 16.80
C GLU A 138 1.86 -27.34 17.88
N GLN A 139 2.81 -27.46 18.82
CA GLN A 139 2.83 -28.48 19.87
C GLN A 139 2.28 -27.97 21.21
N LEU A 140 1.67 -26.78 21.22
CA LEU A 140 1.08 -26.22 22.42
C LEU A 140 -0.06 -27.13 22.94
N PRO A 141 -0.06 -27.53 24.21
CA PRO A 141 -0.97 -28.54 24.76
C PRO A 141 -2.36 -27.96 25.08
N PHE A 142 -2.98 -27.28 24.12
CA PHE A 142 -4.35 -26.80 24.21
C PHE A 142 -5.27 -27.78 23.47
N GLN A 143 -6.25 -28.36 24.17
CA GLN A 143 -7.12 -29.41 23.62
C GLN A 143 -7.80 -28.99 22.32
N CYS A 144 -8.58 -27.90 22.36
CA CYS A 144 -9.32 -27.40 21.19
C CYS A 144 -8.39 -27.04 20.01
N PHE A 145 -7.19 -26.52 20.29
CA PHE A 145 -6.21 -26.22 19.27
C PHE A 145 -5.69 -27.50 18.58
N GLN A 146 -5.38 -28.54 19.36
CA GLN A 146 -4.90 -29.82 18.81
C GLN A 146 -6.00 -30.56 18.06
N GLU A 147 -7.24 -30.57 18.56
CA GLU A 147 -8.39 -31.15 17.87
C GLU A 147 -8.66 -30.44 16.53
N ALA A 148 -8.71 -29.09 16.54
CA ALA A 148 -8.86 -28.32 15.31
C ALA A 148 -7.72 -28.60 14.32
N ARG A 149 -6.48 -28.73 14.81
CA ARG A 149 -5.33 -29.05 13.97
C ARG A 149 -5.45 -30.42 13.31
N LYS A 150 -5.96 -31.43 14.00
CA LYS A 150 -6.22 -32.76 13.41
C LYS A 150 -7.19 -32.66 12.24
N VAL A 151 -8.30 -31.94 12.40
CA VAL A 151 -9.27 -31.70 11.32
C VAL A 151 -8.62 -31.02 10.12
N LEU A 152 -7.76 -30.03 10.36
CA LEU A 152 -7.05 -29.33 9.28
C LEU A 152 -6.00 -30.22 8.59
N GLN A 153 -5.37 -31.14 9.33
CA GLN A 153 -4.43 -32.11 8.76
C GLN A 153 -5.15 -33.10 7.84
N GLU A 154 -6.29 -33.63 8.27
CA GLU A 154 -7.15 -34.51 7.46
C GLU A 154 -7.62 -33.81 6.18
N ASP A 155 -8.16 -32.58 6.28
CA ASP A 155 -8.56 -31.80 5.10
C ASP A 155 -7.39 -31.57 4.14
N ARG A 156 -6.21 -31.25 4.68
CA ARG A 156 -4.99 -31.05 3.89
C ARG A 156 -4.58 -32.32 3.15
N GLU A 157 -4.61 -33.48 3.80
CA GLU A 157 -4.32 -34.77 3.18
C GLU A 157 -5.28 -35.06 2.01
N GLU A 158 -6.58 -34.80 2.19
CA GLU A 158 -7.55 -34.91 1.10
C GLU A 158 -7.21 -33.98 -0.07
N LYS A 159 -6.83 -32.71 0.19
CA LYS A 159 -6.44 -31.79 -0.88
C LYS A 159 -5.15 -32.22 -1.57
N LEU A 160 -4.19 -32.81 -0.86
CA LEU A 160 -2.98 -33.37 -1.47
C LEU A 160 -3.32 -34.52 -2.42
N GLN A 161 -4.19 -35.44 -2.01
CA GLN A 161 -4.67 -36.51 -2.89
C GLN A 161 -5.40 -35.96 -4.12
N GLN A 162 -6.20 -34.90 -3.96
CA GLN A 162 -6.85 -34.22 -5.09
C GLN A 162 -5.84 -33.57 -6.04
N ILE A 163 -4.80 -32.93 -5.50
CA ILE A 163 -3.72 -32.32 -6.29
C ILE A 163 -2.98 -33.40 -7.12
N GLU A 164 -2.70 -34.56 -6.54
CA GLU A 164 -2.05 -35.67 -7.25
C GLU A 164 -2.93 -36.22 -8.38
N LYS A 165 -4.22 -36.43 -8.10
CA LYS A 165 -5.21 -36.86 -9.10
C LYS A 165 -5.29 -35.86 -10.25
N GLU A 166 -5.39 -34.56 -9.95
CA GLU A 166 -5.46 -33.51 -10.96
C GLU A 166 -4.15 -33.37 -11.75
N ARG A 167 -2.99 -33.50 -11.10
CA ARG A 167 -1.68 -33.55 -11.78
C ARG A 167 -1.60 -34.71 -12.76
N ALA A 168 -2.02 -35.90 -12.36
CA ALA A 168 -2.03 -37.08 -13.22
C ALA A 168 -2.99 -36.89 -14.42
N ARG A 169 -4.18 -36.33 -14.18
CA ARG A 169 -5.12 -36.00 -15.27
C ARG A 169 -4.56 -34.97 -16.23
N LEU A 170 -3.87 -33.95 -15.71
CA LEU A 170 -3.26 -32.88 -16.50
C LEU A 170 -2.08 -33.41 -17.35
N ALA A 171 -1.25 -34.30 -16.80
CA ALA A 171 -0.20 -34.99 -17.54
C ALA A 171 -0.77 -35.79 -18.72
N ARG A 172 -1.79 -36.63 -18.47
CA ARG A 172 -2.49 -37.39 -19.52
C ARG A 172 -3.12 -36.47 -20.57
N LEU A 173 -3.70 -35.35 -20.16
CA LEU A 173 -4.31 -34.39 -21.10
C LEU A 173 -3.25 -33.71 -21.98
N ARG A 174 -2.05 -33.43 -21.45
CA ARG A 174 -0.95 -32.84 -22.24
C ARG A 174 -0.39 -33.81 -23.28
N GLU A 175 -0.36 -35.11 -22.96
CA GLU A 175 0.09 -36.16 -23.87
C GLU A 175 -0.97 -36.55 -24.90
N ALA A 176 -2.26 -36.32 -24.62
CA ALA A 176 -3.35 -36.64 -25.53
C ALA A 176 -3.36 -35.72 -26.76
N ASP A 177 -3.61 -36.33 -27.93
CA ASP A 177 -3.70 -35.61 -29.19
C ASP A 177 -4.86 -34.59 -29.20
N PRO A 178 -4.64 -33.38 -29.74
CA PRO A 178 -5.65 -32.31 -29.75
C PRO A 178 -6.86 -32.66 -30.62
N ALA A 179 -6.71 -33.53 -31.62
CA ALA A 179 -7.80 -33.98 -32.48
C ALA A 179 -8.89 -34.73 -31.69
N THR A 180 -8.48 -35.54 -30.71
CA THR A 180 -9.39 -36.38 -29.90
C THR A 180 -10.21 -35.55 -28.90
N VAL A 181 -9.76 -34.34 -28.57
CA VAL A 181 -10.34 -33.47 -27.53
C VAL A 181 -11.23 -32.36 -28.11
N GLY A 182 -11.43 -32.32 -29.43
CA GLY A 182 -12.24 -31.29 -30.10
C GLY A 182 -11.44 -30.10 -30.64
N GLY A 183 -10.16 -30.30 -30.91
CA GLY A 183 -9.26 -29.32 -31.53
C GLY A 183 -8.33 -28.60 -30.55
N GLU A 184 -7.33 -27.91 -31.09
CA GLU A 184 -6.27 -27.25 -30.31
C GLU A 184 -6.80 -26.19 -29.33
N ALA A 185 -7.79 -25.40 -29.74
CA ALA A 185 -8.36 -24.35 -28.89
C ALA A 185 -9.08 -24.91 -27.65
N GLN A 186 -9.84 -25.99 -27.81
CA GLN A 186 -10.53 -26.65 -26.69
C GLN A 186 -9.54 -27.35 -25.77
N HIS A 187 -8.53 -28.00 -26.34
CA HIS A 187 -7.44 -28.62 -25.60
C HIS A 187 -6.69 -27.62 -24.72
N GLN A 188 -6.26 -26.48 -25.29
CA GLN A 188 -5.59 -25.42 -24.53
C GLN A 188 -6.50 -24.81 -23.46
N THR A 189 -7.79 -24.62 -23.74
CA THR A 189 -8.74 -24.08 -22.77
C THR A 189 -8.93 -25.03 -21.59
N ARG A 190 -8.99 -26.34 -21.85
CA ARG A 190 -9.10 -27.37 -20.81
C ARG A 190 -7.83 -27.47 -19.97
N ILE A 191 -6.65 -27.36 -20.59
CA ILE A 191 -5.39 -27.28 -19.84
C ILE A 191 -5.39 -26.05 -18.91
N LYS A 192 -5.74 -24.86 -19.44
CA LYS A 192 -5.80 -23.63 -18.64
C LYS A 192 -6.78 -23.73 -17.47
N SER A 193 -7.96 -24.34 -17.66
CA SER A 193 -8.95 -24.49 -16.60
C SER A 193 -8.48 -25.46 -15.51
N MET A 194 -7.85 -26.59 -15.90
CA MET A 194 -7.26 -27.55 -14.97
C MET A 194 -6.07 -26.95 -14.21
N GLU A 195 -5.20 -26.18 -14.86
CA GLU A 195 -4.10 -25.47 -14.20
C GLU A 195 -4.61 -24.49 -13.14
N LYS A 196 -5.65 -23.71 -13.47
CA LYS A 196 -6.30 -22.80 -12.53
C LYS A 196 -6.91 -23.55 -11.35
N HIS A 197 -7.54 -24.69 -11.59
CA HIS A 197 -8.11 -25.53 -10.53
C HIS A 197 -7.01 -26.08 -9.61
N LEU A 198 -5.90 -26.57 -10.19
CA LEU A 198 -4.74 -27.07 -9.46
C LEU A 198 -4.12 -25.97 -8.59
N GLU A 199 -3.99 -24.74 -9.10
CA GLU A 199 -3.55 -23.59 -8.30
C GLU A 199 -4.48 -23.29 -7.13
N LYS A 200 -5.80 -23.34 -7.36
CA LYS A 200 -6.79 -23.18 -6.29
C LYS A 200 -6.65 -24.26 -5.22
N LEU A 201 -6.48 -25.53 -5.60
CA LEU A 201 -6.28 -26.64 -4.65
C LEU A 201 -5.00 -26.45 -3.82
N LYS A 202 -3.90 -26.02 -4.44
CA LYS A 202 -2.65 -25.70 -3.72
C LYS A 202 -2.85 -24.61 -2.68
N ILE A 203 -3.65 -23.59 -2.98
CA ILE A 203 -3.98 -22.52 -2.02
C ILE A 203 -4.82 -23.09 -0.88
N LEU A 204 -5.88 -23.83 -1.19
CA LEU A 204 -6.78 -24.41 -0.18
C LEU A 204 -6.08 -25.39 0.77
N ALA A 205 -5.06 -26.12 0.30
CA ALA A 205 -4.30 -27.05 1.14
C ALA A 205 -3.53 -26.35 2.28
N ASP A 206 -3.06 -25.12 2.07
CA ASP A 206 -2.19 -24.41 3.02
C ASP A 206 -2.84 -23.14 3.61
N ILE A 207 -4.06 -22.74 3.19
CA ILE A 207 -4.71 -21.49 3.63
C ILE A 207 -5.05 -21.47 5.11
N ASN A 208 -5.38 -22.64 5.67
CA ASN A 208 -5.76 -22.79 7.07
C ASN A 208 -4.57 -23.10 7.98
N ASP A 209 -3.34 -23.19 7.45
CA ASP A 209 -2.14 -23.42 8.26
C ASP A 209 -1.81 -22.17 9.12
N PRO A 210 -1.83 -22.28 10.46
CA PRO A 210 -1.49 -21.17 11.35
C PRO A 210 -0.08 -20.62 11.14
N LEU A 211 0.90 -21.46 10.78
CA LEU A 211 2.28 -21.02 10.54
C LEU A 211 2.41 -20.22 9.25
N VAL A 212 1.67 -20.59 8.20
CA VAL A 212 1.64 -19.83 6.95
C VAL A 212 1.06 -18.44 7.19
N LYS A 213 -0.07 -18.36 7.91
CA LYS A 213 -0.67 -17.08 8.29
C LYS A 213 0.30 -16.22 9.10
N LYS A 214 0.94 -16.80 10.11
CA LYS A 214 1.96 -16.09 10.92
C LYS A 214 3.11 -15.57 10.06
N ARG A 215 3.70 -16.41 9.20
CA ARG A 215 4.81 -16.00 8.31
C ARG A 215 4.41 -14.88 7.37
N PHE A 216 3.18 -14.93 6.85
CA PHE A 216 2.63 -13.86 6.01
C PHE A 216 2.46 -12.54 6.78
N GLU A 217 1.87 -12.59 7.97
CA GLU A 217 1.67 -11.41 8.83
C GLU A 217 2.99 -10.80 9.30
N ASP A 218 4.00 -11.63 9.57
CA ASP A 218 5.36 -11.23 9.93
C ASP A 218 6.15 -10.66 8.73
N GLY A 219 5.63 -10.76 7.50
CA GLY A 219 6.29 -10.29 6.27
C GLY A 219 7.42 -11.20 5.75
N MET A 220 7.52 -12.43 6.27
CA MET A 220 8.50 -13.45 5.86
C MET A 220 7.89 -14.47 4.87
N GLY A 221 6.78 -14.10 4.23
CA GLY A 221 6.10 -14.93 3.25
C GLY A 221 6.91 -15.03 1.95
N ASP A 222 7.06 -16.24 1.44
CA ASP A 222 7.76 -16.49 0.18
C ASP A 222 6.81 -16.31 -1.01
N MET A 223 6.97 -15.21 -1.75
CA MET A 223 6.11 -14.87 -2.88
C MET A 223 6.25 -15.82 -4.08
N SER A 224 7.22 -16.75 -4.09
CA SER A 224 7.24 -17.82 -5.10
C SER A 224 6.05 -18.78 -4.94
N LYS A 225 5.60 -19.01 -3.71
CA LYS A 225 4.51 -19.93 -3.40
C LYS A 225 3.14 -19.27 -3.67
N PRO A 226 2.15 -20.03 -4.17
CA PRO A 226 0.85 -19.46 -4.53
C PRO A 226 0.06 -18.94 -3.33
N ILE A 227 0.23 -19.55 -2.14
CA ILE A 227 -0.50 -19.17 -0.94
C ILE A 227 -0.17 -17.75 -0.48
N TYR A 228 1.12 -17.38 -0.40
CA TYR A 228 1.52 -16.04 0.02
C TYR A 228 1.09 -14.98 -0.99
N ARG A 229 1.14 -15.29 -2.29
CA ARG A 229 0.60 -14.40 -3.33
C ARG A 229 -0.90 -14.19 -3.22
N HIS A 230 -1.65 -15.26 -2.95
CA HIS A 230 -3.09 -15.18 -2.73
C HIS A 230 -3.43 -14.30 -1.51
N LEU A 231 -2.77 -14.54 -0.36
CA LEU A 231 -2.96 -13.74 0.85
C LEU A 231 -2.57 -12.26 0.64
N ALA A 232 -1.48 -12.01 -0.08
CA ALA A 232 -1.05 -10.65 -0.43
C ALA A 232 -2.08 -9.95 -1.33
N ASN A 233 -2.60 -10.63 -2.34
CA ASN A 233 -3.63 -10.11 -3.24
C ASN A 233 -4.91 -9.79 -2.47
N GLN A 234 -5.34 -10.68 -1.58
CA GLN A 234 -6.51 -10.47 -0.73
C GLN A 234 -6.33 -9.22 0.16
N LYS A 235 -5.24 -9.15 0.91
CA LYS A 235 -4.92 -7.99 1.78
C LYS A 235 -4.85 -6.68 1.00
N TRP A 236 -4.32 -6.71 -0.22
CA TRP A 236 -4.25 -5.53 -1.08
C TRP A 236 -5.64 -5.10 -1.59
N ARG A 237 -6.46 -6.05 -2.02
CA ARG A 237 -7.84 -5.81 -2.49
C ARG A 237 -8.76 -5.28 -1.40
N GLU A 238 -8.55 -5.69 -0.15
CA GLU A 238 -9.36 -5.27 1.00
C GLU A 238 -9.27 -3.77 1.29
N TYR A 239 -8.12 -3.12 1.05
CA TYR A 239 -7.92 -1.72 1.45
C TYR A 239 -7.16 -0.88 0.42
N ARG A 240 -5.91 -1.24 0.10
CA ARG A 240 -5.03 -0.40 -0.71
C ARG A 240 -5.54 -0.19 -2.13
N ARG A 241 -6.07 -1.24 -2.76
CA ARG A 241 -6.69 -1.14 -4.09
C ARG A 241 -7.90 -0.21 -4.10
N LEU A 242 -8.71 -0.21 -3.04
CA LEU A 242 -9.89 0.67 -2.95
C LEU A 242 -9.47 2.14 -2.89
N ILE A 243 -8.44 2.47 -2.09
CA ILE A 243 -7.88 3.82 -2.05
C ILE A 243 -7.34 4.22 -3.43
N LEU A 244 -6.58 3.34 -4.07
CA LEU A 244 -6.00 3.60 -5.39
C LEU A 244 -7.08 3.88 -6.44
N ILE A 245 -8.13 3.04 -6.52
CA ILE A 245 -9.26 3.24 -7.44
C ILE A 245 -10.00 4.53 -7.11
N GLN A 246 -10.23 4.84 -5.83
CA GLN A 246 -10.85 6.09 -5.40
C GLN A 246 -10.02 7.29 -5.89
N ARG A 247 -8.69 7.23 -5.81
CA ARG A 247 -7.81 8.34 -6.25
C ARG A 247 -7.79 8.48 -7.76
N LEU A 248 -7.69 7.38 -8.51
CA LEU A 248 -7.74 7.40 -9.98
C LEU A 248 -9.05 7.99 -10.51
N THR A 249 -10.18 7.63 -9.89
CA THR A 249 -11.52 8.11 -10.29
C THR A 249 -11.77 9.55 -9.84
N GLN A 250 -11.51 9.88 -8.57
CA GLN A 250 -11.72 11.23 -8.03
C GLN A 250 -10.86 12.27 -8.76
N MET A 251 -9.62 11.92 -9.08
CA MET A 251 -8.70 12.80 -9.81
C MET A 251 -8.86 12.67 -11.32
N LYS A 252 -9.88 11.97 -11.84
CA LYS A 252 -10.18 11.83 -13.27
C LYS A 252 -9.03 11.32 -14.15
N VAL A 253 -8.05 10.64 -13.56
CA VAL A 253 -7.00 9.95 -14.34
C VAL A 253 -7.65 8.94 -15.27
N ILE A 254 -8.74 8.33 -14.80
CA ILE A 254 -9.74 7.65 -15.62
C ILE A 254 -10.92 8.63 -15.75
N PRO A 255 -11.32 9.09 -16.95
CA PRO A 255 -10.94 8.62 -18.29
C PRO A 255 -9.85 9.46 -19.01
N ASP A 256 -9.27 10.48 -18.39
CA ASP A 256 -8.45 11.48 -19.08
C ASP A 256 -7.15 10.89 -19.69
N VAL A 257 -6.46 10.01 -18.97
CA VAL A 257 -5.23 9.38 -19.47
C VAL A 257 -5.57 8.09 -20.20
N LEU A 258 -6.23 7.17 -19.50
CA LEU A 258 -6.74 5.90 -20.05
C LEU A 258 -8.24 5.77 -19.79
N PRO A 259 -9.00 5.21 -20.75
CA PRO A 259 -10.46 5.12 -20.63
C PRO A 259 -10.90 4.13 -19.54
N HIS A 260 -10.16 3.04 -19.36
CA HIS A 260 -10.47 2.00 -18.37
C HIS A 260 -9.17 1.37 -17.87
N ILE A 261 -9.14 1.10 -16.57
CA ILE A 261 -8.10 0.27 -15.94
C ILE A 261 -8.72 -0.45 -14.75
N ASP A 262 -8.47 -1.75 -14.67
CA ASP A 262 -8.71 -2.52 -13.47
C ASP A 262 -7.36 -2.96 -12.90
N PRO A 263 -6.84 -2.28 -11.86
CA PRO A 263 -5.55 -2.62 -11.28
C PRO A 263 -5.55 -4.06 -10.74
N ILE A 264 -4.63 -4.87 -11.26
CA ILE A 264 -4.34 -6.25 -10.85
C ILE A 264 -3.06 -6.31 -10.03
N VAL A 265 -2.10 -5.41 -10.27
CA VAL A 265 -0.78 -5.37 -9.64
C VAL A 265 -0.70 -4.18 -8.68
N ASP A 266 -0.09 -4.37 -7.49
CA ASP A 266 0.15 -3.26 -6.56
C ASP A 266 1.39 -2.48 -7.01
N VAL A 267 1.25 -1.16 -7.18
CA VAL A 267 2.33 -0.27 -7.61
C VAL A 267 2.54 0.78 -6.52
N GLN A 268 3.64 0.65 -5.79
CA GLN A 268 4.02 1.59 -4.74
C GLN A 268 5.16 2.48 -5.21
N LEU A 269 5.03 3.77 -4.95
CA LEU A 269 5.96 4.80 -5.35
C LEU A 269 6.87 5.20 -4.19
N PHE A 270 8.16 5.31 -4.44
CA PHE A 270 9.15 5.74 -3.47
C PHE A 270 10.05 6.82 -4.07
N PHE A 271 10.24 7.91 -3.34
CA PHE A 271 11.33 8.85 -3.59
C PHE A 271 12.35 8.69 -2.45
N GLY A 272 13.55 8.22 -2.81
CA GLY A 272 14.53 7.74 -1.84
C GLY A 272 13.92 6.67 -0.92
N LYS A 273 13.93 6.92 0.39
CA LYS A 273 13.40 5.97 1.41
C LYS A 273 11.92 6.20 1.75
N LYS A 274 11.29 7.24 1.22
CA LYS A 274 9.93 7.65 1.61
C LYS A 274 8.90 7.09 0.63
N GLN A 275 7.98 6.28 1.15
CA GLN A 275 6.81 5.84 0.39
C GLN A 275 5.82 6.99 0.19
N ILE A 276 5.36 7.17 -1.05
CA ILE A 276 4.36 8.17 -1.41
C ILE A 276 3.00 7.49 -1.58
N GLN A 277 1.99 8.04 -0.92
CA GLN A 277 0.61 7.57 -1.05
C GLN A 277 -0.01 8.11 -2.35
N PRO A 278 -0.93 7.36 -3.00
CA PRO A 278 -1.55 7.80 -4.23
C PRO A 278 -2.25 9.16 -4.09
N GLY A 279 -1.89 10.10 -4.95
CA GLY A 279 -2.48 11.45 -5.00
C GLY A 279 -1.92 12.45 -3.99
N VAL A 280 -0.82 12.15 -3.31
CA VAL A 280 -0.14 13.12 -2.44
C VAL A 280 0.62 14.17 -3.26
N PHE A 281 0.72 15.38 -2.72
CA PHE A 281 1.57 16.43 -3.28
C PHE A 281 3.04 16.17 -2.98
N VAL A 282 3.87 16.27 -4.00
CA VAL A 282 5.32 16.08 -3.92
C VAL A 282 5.99 17.40 -4.27
N ASP A 283 7.00 17.76 -3.47
CA ASP A 283 7.85 18.93 -3.67
C ASP A 283 8.70 18.74 -4.94
N SER A 284 8.85 19.81 -5.72
CA SER A 284 9.58 19.84 -6.98
C SER A 284 11.01 19.31 -6.84
N ARG A 285 11.69 19.67 -5.73
CA ARG A 285 13.05 19.18 -5.43
C ARG A 285 13.10 17.67 -5.22
N VAL A 286 12.06 17.09 -4.62
CA VAL A 286 11.98 15.64 -4.39
C VAL A 286 11.69 14.92 -5.69
N SER A 287 10.82 15.47 -6.55
CA SER A 287 10.47 14.89 -7.84
C SER A 287 11.51 15.11 -8.94
N MET A 288 12.58 15.84 -8.67
CA MET A 288 13.70 16.05 -9.60
C MET A 288 14.39 14.73 -9.95
N VAL A 289 14.59 13.87 -8.95
CA VAL A 289 15.21 12.55 -9.11
C VAL A 289 14.16 11.52 -9.55
N PRO A 290 14.49 10.61 -10.48
CA PRO A 290 13.62 9.50 -10.84
C PRO A 290 13.20 8.66 -9.61
N PRO A 291 11.91 8.32 -9.47
CA PRO A 291 11.46 7.52 -8.34
C PRO A 291 11.86 6.05 -8.50
N SER A 292 11.75 5.31 -7.38
CA SER A 292 11.76 3.85 -7.39
C SER A 292 10.34 3.31 -7.20
N LEU A 293 10.04 2.23 -7.91
CA LEU A 293 8.74 1.57 -7.93
C LEU A 293 8.87 0.20 -7.28
N ASN A 294 7.93 -0.15 -6.41
CA ASN A 294 7.75 -1.50 -5.94
C ASN A 294 6.48 -2.06 -6.59
N ILE A 295 6.67 -2.93 -7.57
CA ILE A 295 5.63 -3.52 -8.42
C ILE A 295 5.40 -4.96 -7.96
N GLN A 296 4.37 -5.19 -7.16
CA GLN A 296 4.05 -6.52 -6.64
C GLN A 296 3.06 -7.23 -7.56
N SER A 297 3.57 -8.19 -8.34
CA SER A 297 2.74 -9.13 -9.08
C SER A 297 2.18 -10.22 -8.15
N PHE A 298 0.92 -10.59 -8.34
CA PHE A 298 0.28 -11.72 -7.64
C PHE A 298 0.18 -12.99 -8.48
N ASP A 299 0.45 -12.89 -9.79
CA ASP A 299 0.45 -14.03 -10.70
C ASP A 299 1.78 -14.80 -10.62
N LYS A 300 1.85 -15.98 -11.24
CA LYS A 300 3.11 -16.75 -11.36
C LYS A 300 3.89 -16.29 -12.58
N GLY A 301 5.20 -16.52 -12.53
CA GLY A 301 6.10 -16.26 -13.64
C GLY A 301 6.59 -14.82 -13.70
N GLU A 302 7.51 -14.61 -14.62
CA GLU A 302 8.05 -13.30 -14.95
C GLU A 302 7.18 -12.67 -16.04
N LYS A 303 7.01 -11.35 -15.97
CA LYS A 303 6.31 -10.57 -16.98
C LYS A 303 7.18 -9.42 -17.45
N LEU A 304 7.24 -9.18 -18.75
CA LEU A 304 7.79 -7.98 -19.35
C LEU A 304 6.72 -6.90 -19.38
N VAL A 305 7.11 -5.72 -18.91
CA VAL A 305 6.23 -4.60 -18.68
C VAL A 305 6.82 -3.33 -19.26
N THR A 306 5.91 -2.48 -19.72
CA THR A 306 6.17 -1.11 -20.12
C THR A 306 5.70 -0.16 -19.02
N ILE A 307 6.59 0.72 -18.57
CA ILE A 307 6.32 1.72 -17.54
C ILE A 307 6.27 3.09 -18.22
N ALA A 308 5.15 3.79 -18.08
CA ALA A 308 4.95 5.12 -18.64
C ALA A 308 4.53 6.09 -17.53
N VAL A 309 5.16 7.27 -17.50
CA VAL A 309 4.81 8.36 -16.60
C VAL A 309 4.34 9.54 -17.43
N VAL A 310 3.13 10.01 -17.15
CA VAL A 310 2.43 11.00 -17.97
C VAL A 310 1.84 12.08 -17.08
N ASP A 311 2.04 13.33 -17.49
CA ASP A 311 1.36 14.51 -16.99
C ASP A 311 0.30 14.95 -18.01
N PRO A 312 -1.01 14.90 -17.67
CA PRO A 312 -2.08 15.32 -18.56
C PRO A 312 -2.48 16.79 -18.43
N ASP A 313 -1.84 17.55 -17.54
CA ASP A 313 -2.33 18.87 -17.10
C ASP A 313 -1.42 20.03 -17.52
N ILE A 314 -0.69 19.90 -18.63
CA ILE A 314 0.21 20.97 -19.08
C ILE A 314 -0.59 22.05 -19.80
N PRO A 315 -0.55 23.31 -19.33
CA PRO A 315 -1.37 24.37 -19.91
C PRO A 315 -0.88 24.76 -21.30
N ASN A 316 -1.77 24.75 -22.28
CA ASN A 316 -1.55 25.32 -23.61
C ASN A 316 -2.39 26.59 -23.77
N LEU A 317 -1.72 27.74 -23.85
CA LEU A 317 -2.36 29.05 -23.92
C LEU A 317 -2.97 29.35 -25.29
N GLU A 318 -2.46 28.73 -26.36
CA GLU A 318 -2.94 28.98 -27.73
C GLU A 318 -4.31 28.32 -27.95
N SER A 319 -4.48 27.11 -27.44
CA SER A 319 -5.70 26.32 -27.58
C SER A 319 -6.68 26.46 -26.41
N ASP A 320 -6.36 27.25 -25.39
CA ASP A 320 -7.12 27.39 -24.13
C ASP A 320 -7.47 26.01 -23.52
N SER A 321 -6.52 25.07 -23.58
CA SER A 321 -6.70 23.66 -23.19
C SER A 321 -5.48 23.10 -22.44
N PHE A 322 -5.57 21.83 -22.03
CA PHE A 322 -4.42 21.10 -21.46
C PHE A 322 -3.90 20.07 -22.45
N ASP A 323 -2.57 19.97 -22.52
CA ASP A 323 -1.85 18.96 -23.28
C ASP A 323 -1.28 17.88 -22.37
N ASN A 324 -0.99 16.72 -22.96
CA ASN A 324 -0.37 15.60 -22.27
C ASN A 324 1.12 15.54 -22.60
N LYS A 325 1.97 15.32 -21.60
CA LYS A 325 3.41 15.08 -21.78
C LYS A 325 3.86 13.83 -21.04
N ALA A 326 4.60 12.99 -21.74
CA ALA A 326 5.32 11.86 -21.20
C ALA A 326 6.59 12.34 -20.48
N ILE A 327 6.61 12.15 -19.17
CA ILE A 327 7.76 12.41 -18.30
C ILE A 327 8.82 11.32 -18.44
N PHE A 328 8.37 10.07 -18.59
CA PHE A 328 9.24 8.91 -18.66
C PHE A 328 8.58 7.77 -19.41
N LEU A 329 9.36 7.01 -20.17
CA LEU A 329 8.91 5.80 -20.85
C LEU A 329 10.03 4.76 -20.88
N ALA A 330 9.77 3.60 -20.31
CA ALA A 330 10.65 2.43 -20.39
C ALA A 330 9.88 1.18 -20.78
N VAL A 331 10.55 0.29 -21.49
CA VAL A 331 9.99 -0.89 -22.14
C VAL A 331 10.86 -2.10 -21.81
N ASN A 332 10.28 -3.31 -21.84
CA ASN A 332 10.97 -4.57 -21.56
C ASN A 332 11.52 -4.67 -20.14
N VAL A 333 10.80 -4.12 -19.15
CA VAL A 333 11.17 -4.22 -17.74
C VAL A 333 10.63 -5.55 -17.18
N PRO A 334 11.51 -6.49 -16.77
CA PRO A 334 11.06 -7.73 -16.17
C PRO A 334 10.56 -7.49 -14.74
N ILE A 335 9.36 -7.97 -14.46
CA ILE A 335 8.78 -8.02 -13.12
C ILE A 335 8.48 -9.47 -12.74
N SER A 336 8.72 -9.80 -11.48
CA SER A 336 8.38 -11.11 -10.93
C SER A 336 7.78 -10.93 -9.53
N PRO A 337 7.07 -11.92 -8.99
CA PRO A 337 6.49 -11.80 -7.65
C PRO A 337 7.57 -11.70 -6.55
N THR A 338 8.80 -12.15 -6.80
CA THR A 338 9.93 -12.12 -5.87
C THR A 338 10.85 -10.91 -6.10
N SER A 339 11.00 -10.45 -7.34
CA SER A 339 11.78 -9.26 -7.72
C SER A 339 10.84 -8.11 -8.06
N THR A 340 10.45 -7.36 -7.04
CA THR A 340 9.42 -6.32 -7.15
C THR A 340 9.97 -4.90 -7.25
N SER A 341 11.20 -4.69 -6.79
CA SER A 341 11.83 -3.37 -6.77
C SER A 341 12.42 -3.02 -8.14
N VAL A 342 11.97 -1.91 -8.71
CA VAL A 342 12.44 -1.32 -9.97
C VAL A 342 12.83 0.13 -9.71
N SER A 343 14.14 0.43 -9.76
CA SER A 343 14.60 1.82 -9.73
C SER A 343 14.59 2.38 -11.14
N LEU A 344 13.88 3.49 -11.40
CA LEU A 344 13.82 4.07 -12.74
C LEU A 344 15.18 4.67 -13.17
N GLU A 345 16.03 5.03 -12.21
CA GLU A 345 17.40 5.51 -12.45
C GLU A 345 18.33 4.40 -12.93
N GLY A 346 18.15 3.19 -12.39
CA GLY A 346 19.04 2.04 -12.62
C GLY A 346 18.65 1.17 -13.81
N LEU A 347 17.70 1.61 -14.63
CA LEU A 347 17.27 0.87 -15.82
C LEU A 347 18.35 0.95 -16.91
N SER A 348 18.51 -0.12 -17.68
CA SER A 348 19.48 -0.14 -18.77
C SER A 348 19.07 0.83 -19.87
N GLU A 349 20.05 1.42 -20.55
CA GLU A 349 19.77 2.33 -21.66
C GLU A 349 18.91 1.65 -22.73
N SER A 350 19.11 0.34 -22.98
CA SER A 350 18.31 -0.46 -23.91
C SER A 350 16.81 -0.54 -23.57
N GLN A 351 16.42 -0.30 -22.32
CA GLN A 351 15.03 -0.32 -21.87
C GLN A 351 14.41 1.09 -21.86
N VAL A 352 15.22 2.13 -21.64
CA VAL A 352 14.74 3.51 -21.53
C VAL A 352 14.54 4.12 -22.91
N ILE A 353 13.32 4.59 -23.19
CA ILE A 353 12.97 5.27 -24.43
C ILE A 353 12.97 6.77 -24.21
N LEU A 354 12.20 7.23 -23.21
CA LEU A 354 12.17 8.63 -22.81
C LEU A 354 12.79 8.73 -21.41
N PRO A 355 13.94 9.42 -21.24
CA PRO A 355 14.58 9.56 -19.95
C PRO A 355 13.74 10.41 -19.01
N TRP A 356 13.97 10.25 -17.71
CA TRP A 356 13.20 10.97 -16.70
C TRP A 356 13.40 12.48 -16.86
N THR A 357 12.30 13.22 -16.85
CA THR A 357 12.31 14.68 -16.76
C THR A 357 11.48 15.08 -15.57
N ALA A 358 12.01 15.94 -14.71
CA ALA A 358 11.27 16.32 -13.52
C ALA A 358 9.91 16.94 -13.91
N PRO A 359 8.82 16.56 -13.23
CA PRO A 359 7.56 17.25 -13.37
C PRO A 359 7.71 18.69 -12.89
N TYR A 360 7.13 19.62 -13.63
CA TYR A 360 7.07 21.03 -13.28
C TYR A 360 5.66 21.54 -13.52
N SER A 361 5.33 22.65 -12.87
CA SER A 361 4.04 23.34 -13.07
C SER A 361 4.32 24.83 -13.10
N LEU A 362 3.58 25.60 -13.90
CA LEU A 362 3.73 27.05 -13.97
C LEU A 362 3.04 27.75 -12.81
N LYS A 363 3.50 28.95 -12.44
CA LYS A 363 2.89 29.68 -11.35
C LYS A 363 1.46 30.07 -11.71
N GLY A 364 0.52 29.78 -10.82
CA GLY A 364 -0.90 30.06 -11.04
C GLY A 364 -1.65 29.04 -11.91
N SER A 365 -0.96 28.05 -12.49
CA SER A 365 -1.62 26.85 -13.03
C SER A 365 -2.23 26.03 -11.88
N PRO A 366 -3.27 25.22 -12.15
CA PRO A 366 -3.73 24.23 -11.16
C PRO A 366 -2.63 23.20 -10.89
N TYR A 367 -2.84 22.32 -9.91
CA TYR A 367 -1.91 21.20 -9.70
C TYR A 367 -1.91 20.26 -10.91
N HIS A 368 -0.76 19.64 -11.17
CA HIS A 368 -0.57 18.66 -12.23
C HIS A 368 -0.65 17.25 -11.66
N ARG A 369 -1.32 16.34 -12.37
CA ARG A 369 -1.50 14.94 -11.98
C ARG A 369 -0.45 14.06 -12.65
N ILE A 370 0.61 13.73 -11.93
CA ILE A 370 1.63 12.84 -12.46
C ILE A 370 1.18 11.38 -12.29
N SER A 371 0.78 10.78 -13.39
CA SER A 371 0.24 9.42 -13.43
C SER A 371 1.28 8.44 -13.93
N ILE A 372 1.45 7.33 -13.22
CA ILE A 372 2.40 6.26 -13.53
C ILE A 372 1.60 5.03 -13.88
N PHE A 373 1.78 4.52 -15.09
CA PHE A 373 1.11 3.33 -15.60
C PHE A 373 2.10 2.21 -15.84
N VAL A 374 1.67 1.01 -15.47
CA VAL A 374 2.42 -0.24 -15.60
C VAL A 374 1.58 -1.14 -16.51
N MET A 375 2.09 -1.45 -17.70
CA MET A 375 1.35 -2.17 -18.74
C MET A 375 2.07 -3.46 -19.16
N GLU A 376 1.36 -4.58 -19.20
CA GLU A 376 1.88 -5.86 -19.69
C GLU A 376 2.11 -5.82 -21.20
N GLN A 377 3.24 -6.37 -21.63
CA GLN A 377 3.50 -6.61 -23.04
C GLN A 377 2.79 -7.87 -23.51
N LYS A 378 2.30 -7.84 -24.75
CA LYS A 378 1.58 -8.96 -25.33
C LYS A 378 2.47 -10.20 -25.42
N ASP A 379 1.93 -11.34 -24.99
CA ASP A 379 2.58 -12.66 -25.06
C ASP A 379 3.96 -12.74 -24.40
N GLN A 380 4.30 -11.80 -23.49
CA GLN A 380 5.63 -11.70 -22.88
C GLN A 380 6.76 -11.56 -23.89
N LYS A 381 6.48 -10.98 -25.06
CA LYS A 381 7.47 -10.75 -26.11
C LYS A 381 8.11 -9.38 -25.92
N PRO A 382 9.45 -9.28 -25.96
CA PRO A 382 10.12 -7.99 -25.88
C PRO A 382 9.75 -7.14 -27.11
N LEU A 383 9.54 -5.86 -26.87
CA LEU A 383 9.29 -4.87 -27.91
C LEU A 383 10.62 -4.30 -28.43
N ASP A 384 10.69 -4.04 -29.73
CA ASP A 384 11.84 -3.41 -30.33
C ASP A 384 11.93 -1.93 -29.93
N ARG A 385 12.98 -1.59 -29.18
CA ARG A 385 13.22 -0.23 -28.66
C ARG A 385 13.15 0.82 -29.75
N ASN A 386 13.84 0.59 -30.87
CA ASN A 386 13.97 1.57 -31.95
C ASN A 386 12.62 1.91 -32.57
N VAL A 387 11.79 0.89 -32.83
CA VAL A 387 10.44 1.06 -33.40
C VAL A 387 9.54 1.86 -32.48
N VAL A 388 9.66 1.65 -31.17
CA VAL A 388 8.91 2.42 -30.18
C VAL A 388 9.46 3.85 -30.08
N ALA A 389 10.78 4.03 -30.03
CA ALA A 389 11.45 5.33 -29.92
C ALA A 389 11.17 6.25 -31.11
N GLU A 390 11.16 5.73 -32.34
CA GLU A 390 10.84 6.51 -33.56
C GLU A 390 9.46 7.18 -33.50
N LYS A 391 8.52 6.59 -32.76
CA LYS A 391 7.13 7.06 -32.72
C LYS A 391 6.70 7.57 -31.34
N ALA A 392 7.54 7.43 -30.32
CA ALA A 392 7.27 7.86 -28.96
C ALA A 392 7.94 9.21 -28.72
N ASN A 393 7.13 10.27 -28.82
CA ASN A 393 7.55 11.62 -28.47
C ASN A 393 7.02 12.01 -27.09
N ARG A 394 7.55 13.11 -26.54
CA ARG A 394 7.08 13.68 -25.27
C ARG A 394 5.59 14.01 -25.31
N ASP A 395 5.05 14.44 -26.44
CA ASP A 395 3.62 14.81 -26.54
C ASP A 395 2.72 13.61 -26.93
N SER A 396 3.27 12.39 -26.92
CA SER A 396 2.52 11.20 -27.28
C SER A 396 1.50 10.83 -26.20
N ARG A 397 0.28 10.51 -26.64
CA ARG A 397 -0.80 10.06 -25.75
C ARG A 397 -0.60 8.60 -25.38
N LEU A 398 -0.81 8.26 -24.10
CA LEU A 398 -0.66 6.89 -23.61
C LEU A 398 -1.59 5.90 -24.32
N ARG A 399 -2.82 6.31 -24.64
CA ARG A 399 -3.81 5.49 -25.37
C ARG A 399 -3.30 5.03 -26.75
N SER A 400 -2.56 5.90 -27.43
CA SER A 400 -1.98 5.59 -28.73
C SER A 400 -0.88 4.53 -28.62
N LEU A 401 -0.06 4.59 -27.56
CA LEU A 401 0.94 3.57 -27.25
C LEU A 401 0.29 2.23 -26.87
N GLU A 402 -0.74 2.26 -26.03
CA GLU A 402 -1.53 1.09 -25.62
C GLU A 402 -2.10 0.36 -26.85
N THR A 403 -2.75 1.09 -27.75
CA THR A 403 -3.42 0.51 -28.92
C THR A 403 -2.42 -0.03 -29.94
N ARG A 404 -1.33 0.71 -30.19
CA ARG A 404 -0.32 0.35 -31.19
C ARG A 404 0.43 -0.92 -30.83
N HIS A 405 0.80 -1.07 -29.56
CA HIS A 405 1.58 -2.22 -29.09
C HIS A 405 0.71 -3.27 -28.37
N GLN A 406 -0.61 -3.11 -28.39
CA GLN A 406 -1.58 -4.00 -27.73
C GLN A 406 -1.22 -4.25 -26.26
N LEU A 407 -0.81 -3.19 -25.57
CA LEU A 407 -0.41 -3.25 -24.18
C LEU A 407 -1.65 -3.40 -23.31
N LYS A 408 -1.51 -4.14 -22.20
CA LYS A 408 -2.61 -4.30 -21.24
C LYS A 408 -2.28 -3.55 -19.95
N PRO A 409 -3.06 -2.54 -19.54
CA PRO A 409 -2.81 -1.84 -18.29
C PRO A 409 -3.01 -2.78 -17.09
N LEU A 410 -1.96 -2.97 -16.27
CA LEU A 410 -1.96 -3.86 -15.10
C LEU A 410 -2.07 -3.12 -13.78
N GLY A 411 -1.42 -1.97 -13.68
CA GLY A 411 -1.33 -1.21 -12.45
C GLY A 411 -1.14 0.26 -12.76
N ALA A 412 -1.54 1.09 -11.81
CA ALA A 412 -1.32 2.51 -11.89
C ALA A 412 -1.12 3.09 -10.49
N THR A 413 -0.34 4.16 -10.40
CA THR A 413 -0.20 4.99 -9.21
C THR A 413 -0.08 6.44 -9.67
N LEU A 414 -0.25 7.39 -8.77
CA LEU A 414 -0.15 8.79 -9.11
C LEU A 414 0.34 9.62 -7.94
N PHE A 415 0.92 10.76 -8.25
CA PHE A 415 1.19 11.82 -7.30
C PHE A 415 0.87 13.17 -7.96
N ARG A 416 0.89 14.24 -7.19
CA ARG A 416 0.59 15.58 -7.70
C ARG A 416 1.76 16.51 -7.48
N THR A 417 1.93 17.45 -8.38
CA THR A 417 2.87 18.56 -8.27
C THR A 417 2.13 19.86 -8.44
N GLN A 418 2.64 20.92 -7.84
CA GLN A 418 2.11 22.28 -7.98
C GLN A 418 3.28 23.25 -7.78
N TRP A 419 3.07 24.52 -8.15
CA TRP A 419 4.09 25.54 -7.94
C TRP A 419 4.41 25.66 -6.45
N ASP A 420 5.68 25.44 -6.12
CA ASP A 420 6.25 25.59 -4.79
C ASP A 420 7.43 26.56 -4.82
N ASP A 421 8.01 26.83 -3.66
CA ASP A 421 9.09 27.82 -3.52
C ASP A 421 10.36 27.41 -4.29
N ASN A 422 10.53 26.11 -4.55
CA ASN A 422 11.71 25.57 -5.23
C ASN A 422 11.53 25.44 -6.75
N MET A 423 10.30 25.49 -7.26
CA MET A 423 9.98 25.18 -8.66
C MET A 423 10.77 26.04 -9.65
N ALA A 424 10.93 27.34 -9.37
CA ALA A 424 11.69 28.25 -10.22
C ALA A 424 13.14 27.76 -10.40
N SER A 425 13.82 27.42 -9.30
CA SER A 425 15.18 26.88 -9.36
C SER A 425 15.27 25.52 -10.06
N VAL A 426 14.26 24.67 -9.92
CA VAL A 426 14.21 23.38 -10.64
C VAL A 426 14.02 23.60 -12.14
N MET A 427 13.18 24.55 -12.55
CA MET A 427 12.98 24.90 -13.96
C MET A 427 14.24 25.49 -14.58
N GLU A 428 14.97 26.36 -13.86
CA GLU A 428 16.26 26.90 -14.29
C GLU A 428 17.31 25.79 -14.47
N GLU A 429 17.44 24.88 -13.51
CA GLU A 429 18.37 23.73 -13.58
C GLU A 429 18.04 22.79 -14.75
N LEU A 430 16.77 22.70 -15.15
CA LEU A 430 16.31 21.91 -16.29
C LEU A 430 16.31 22.68 -17.62
N GLY A 431 16.61 23.98 -17.61
CA GLY A 431 16.55 24.85 -18.79
C GLY A 431 15.14 24.99 -19.36
N ILE A 432 14.11 24.93 -18.52
CA ILE A 432 12.70 25.03 -18.93
C ILE A 432 12.25 26.48 -18.79
N GLU A 433 11.82 27.07 -19.91
CA GLU A 433 11.28 28.43 -19.93
C GLU A 433 9.92 28.52 -19.23
N GLY A 434 9.61 29.69 -18.68
CA GLY A 434 8.31 30.00 -18.08
C GLY A 434 8.28 30.14 -16.56
N ALA A 435 9.43 30.06 -15.88
CA ALA A 435 9.50 30.33 -14.43
C ALA A 435 9.03 31.77 -14.08
N ASP A 436 9.25 32.72 -15.00
CA ASP A 436 8.85 34.13 -14.84
C ASP A 436 7.38 34.40 -15.20
N LEU A 437 6.65 33.39 -15.70
CA LEU A 437 5.27 33.53 -16.14
C LEU A 437 4.29 33.13 -15.02
N GLU A 438 3.29 33.98 -14.79
CA GLU A 438 2.19 33.70 -13.87
C GLU A 438 0.85 33.66 -14.60
N LEU A 439 0.21 32.50 -14.59
CA LEU A 439 -1.12 32.31 -15.14
C LEU A 439 -2.18 32.83 -14.17
N LYS A 440 -3.05 33.71 -14.67
CA LYS A 440 -4.19 34.22 -13.91
C LYS A 440 -5.48 33.72 -14.52
N ARG A 441 -6.48 33.53 -13.66
CA ARG A 441 -7.83 33.13 -14.10
C ARG A 441 -8.38 34.18 -15.06
N LYS A 442 -8.82 33.73 -16.24
CA LYS A 442 -9.53 34.55 -17.22
C LYS A 442 -10.75 35.17 -16.55
N ARG A 443 -10.82 36.50 -16.55
CA ARG A 443 -11.99 37.22 -16.04
C ARG A 443 -13.12 37.08 -17.05
N VAL A 444 -14.26 36.58 -16.60
CA VAL A 444 -15.47 36.53 -17.43
C VAL A 444 -16.14 37.89 -17.35
N GLU A 445 -16.18 38.61 -18.46
CA GLU A 445 -16.92 39.86 -18.54
C GLU A 445 -18.43 39.57 -18.44
N PRO A 446 -19.19 40.38 -17.67
CA PRO A 446 -20.62 40.19 -17.56
C PRO A 446 -21.26 40.37 -18.94
N LEU A 447 -22.17 39.45 -19.29
CA LEU A 447 -22.93 39.58 -20.53
C LEU A 447 -23.64 40.94 -20.55
N PRO A 448 -23.68 41.62 -21.72
CA PRO A 448 -24.28 42.94 -21.83
C PRO A 448 -25.73 42.91 -21.33
N TYR A 449 -26.07 43.88 -20.48
CA TYR A 449 -27.37 43.96 -19.84
C TYR A 449 -28.48 44.18 -20.88
N LYS A 450 -29.25 43.12 -21.19
CA LYS A 450 -30.45 43.24 -22.01
C LYS A 450 -31.56 43.90 -21.18
N ARG A 451 -31.77 45.21 -21.36
CA ARG A 451 -32.99 45.87 -20.88
C ARG A 451 -34.19 45.26 -21.59
N ARG A 452 -35.20 44.82 -20.83
CA ARG A 452 -36.51 44.47 -21.39
C ARG A 452 -37.09 45.77 -21.95
N ASN A 453 -37.22 45.90 -23.27
CA ASN A 453 -37.92 47.05 -23.87
C ASN A 453 -39.35 47.04 -23.33
N PRO A 454 -39.75 48.03 -22.49
CA PRO A 454 -41.14 48.13 -22.09
C PRO A 454 -41.97 48.50 -23.33
N ALA A 455 -43.23 48.08 -23.35
CA ALA A 455 -44.17 48.35 -24.44
C ALA A 455 -44.36 49.86 -24.73
N SER A 456 -43.88 50.74 -23.84
CA SER A 456 -43.86 52.20 -24.02
C SER A 456 -42.80 52.70 -25.01
N PHE A 457 -41.93 51.84 -25.53
CA PHE A 457 -40.91 52.16 -26.55
C PHE A 457 -41.24 51.52 -27.92
N ARG A 458 -42.47 51.02 -28.14
CA ARG A 458 -42.95 50.54 -29.44
C ARG A 458 -43.87 51.56 -30.11
#